data_AF-A0A2E8GU58-F1
#
_entry.id   AF-A0A2E8GU58-F1
#
_cell.length_a   1.000
_cell.length_b   1.000
_cell.length_c   1.000
_cell.angle_alpha   90.00
_cell.angle_beta   90.00
_cell.angle_gamma   90.00
#
_symmetry.space_group_name_H-M   'P 1'
#
loop_
_entity.id
_entity.type
_entity.pdbx_description
1 polymer ?
#
loop_
_entity_poly.entity_id
_entity_poly.type
_entity_poly.pdbx_seq_one_letter_code
_entity_poly.pdbx_strand_id
1 'polypeptide(L)'
;MKKILFYVSMIYGIIVTSLMSLVFGSKIIGLIHEEGIKYFIEIPRAFVNWYDNPTAFFFTYLIGYGIIFWNPLKGSAIIIIGDILFFVFNSQNMGTFIFIIPTFLVAFLYILYGVIKNNGLNIRRLIWTPPN
;
A
#
# COMPACT_ATOMS: atom_id res chain seq x y z
N MET A 1 15.45 17.67 -3.81
CA MET A 1 14.80 16.50 -4.44
C MET A 1 14.36 15.42 -3.45
N LYS A 2 15.26 14.71 -2.73
CA LYS A 2 14.87 13.58 -1.83
C LYS A 2 13.76 13.93 -0.82
N LYS A 3 13.90 15.06 -0.11
CA LYS A 3 12.92 15.51 0.88
C LYS A 3 11.57 15.88 0.25
N ILE A 4 11.59 16.58 -0.89
CA ILE A 4 10.39 16.97 -1.62
C ILE A 4 9.62 15.71 -2.07
N LEU A 5 10.31 14.75 -2.69
CA LEU A 5 9.69 13.50 -3.13
C LEU A 5 9.11 12.72 -1.94
N PHE A 6 9.80 12.68 -0.79
CA PHE A 6 9.27 12.06 0.42
C PHE A 6 7.96 12.71 0.88
N TYR A 7 7.92 14.04 1.00
CA TYR A 7 6.71 14.75 1.42
C TYR A 7 5.57 14.60 0.43
N VAL A 8 5.84 14.69 -0.88
CA VAL A 8 4.83 14.47 -1.92
C VAL A 8 4.26 13.05 -1.84
N SER A 9 5.13 12.04 -1.71
CA SER A 9 4.71 10.64 -1.56
C SER A 9 3.87 10.42 -0.30
N MET A 10 4.25 11.07 0.80
CA MET A 10 3.56 10.99 2.07
C MET A 10 2.18 11.65 2.02
N ILE A 11 2.09 12.89 1.52
CA ILE A 11 0.81 13.60 1.36
C ILE A 11 -0.13 12.81 0.45
N TYR A 12 0.38 12.33 -0.70
CA TYR A 12 -0.42 11.53 -1.62
C TYR A 12 -0.90 10.23 -0.98
N GLY A 13 -0.01 9.51 -0.27
CA GLY A 13 -0.37 8.31 0.49
C GLY A 13 -1.43 8.54 1.55
N ILE A 14 -1.36 9.65 2.29
CA ILE A 14 -2.37 10.04 3.28
C ILE A 14 -3.73 10.28 2.61
N ILE A 15 -3.75 10.99 1.48
CA ILE A 15 -5.00 11.25 0.72
C ILE A 15 -5.63 9.93 0.27
N VAL A 16 -4.85 9.04 -0.38
CA VAL A 16 -5.33 7.74 -0.84
C VAL A 16 -5.82 6.88 0.33
N THR A 17 -5.06 6.81 1.42
CA THR A 17 -5.45 6.05 2.62
C THR A 17 -6.74 6.59 3.23
N SER A 18 -6.92 7.91 3.27
CA SER A 18 -8.12 8.54 3.82
C SER A 18 -9.35 8.22 2.98
N LEU A 19 -9.23 8.32 1.65
CA LEU A 19 -10.31 7.96 0.72
C LEU A 19 -10.68 6.48 0.82
N MET A 20 -9.68 5.60 0.84
CA MET A 20 -9.88 4.16 1.03
C MET A 20 -10.57 3.87 2.37
N SER A 21 -10.16 4.55 3.45
CA SER A 21 -10.76 4.39 4.78
C SER A 21 -12.20 4.89 4.83
N LEU A 22 -12.57 5.93 4.09
CA LEU A 22 -13.97 6.37 4.01
C LEU A 22 -14.85 5.30 3.33
N VAL A 23 -14.38 4.71 2.24
CA VAL A 23 -15.13 3.71 1.48
C VAL A 23 -15.20 2.38 2.23
N PHE A 24 -14.05 1.83 2.63
CA PHE A 24 -13.99 0.52 3.26
C PHE A 24 -14.29 0.57 4.76
N GLY A 25 -13.89 1.63 5.45
CA GLY A 25 -14.15 1.79 6.88
C GLY A 25 -15.64 1.93 7.18
N SER A 26 -16.41 2.67 6.37
CA SER A 26 -17.86 2.74 6.53
C SER A 26 -18.53 1.37 6.35
N LYS A 27 -18.11 0.60 5.35
CA LYS A 27 -18.57 -0.78 5.14
C LYS A 27 -18.23 -1.70 6.32
N ILE A 28 -17.00 -1.61 6.84
CA ILE A 28 -16.55 -2.39 8.00
C ILE A 28 -17.37 -2.03 9.24
N ILE A 29 -17.61 -0.73 9.50
CA ILE A 29 -18.41 -0.28 10.65
C ILE A 29 -19.85 -0.79 10.54
N GLY A 30 -20.45 -0.76 9.34
CA GLY A 30 -21.78 -1.33 9.09
C GLY A 30 -21.85 -2.82 9.42
N LEU A 31 -20.88 -3.61 8.92
CA LEU A 31 -20.82 -5.06 9.19
C LEU A 31 -20.58 -5.36 10.67
N ILE A 32 -19.74 -4.57 11.36
CA ILE A 32 -19.56 -4.69 12.82
C ILE A 32 -20.86 -4.35 13.56
N HIS A 33 -21.63 -3.38 13.08
CA HIS A 33 -22.91 -3.02 13.71
C HIS A 33 -23.96 -4.12 13.55
N GLU A 34 -24.02 -4.76 12.38
CA GLU A 34 -24.99 -5.82 12.08
C GLU A 34 -24.62 -7.18 12.71
N GLU A 35 -23.34 -7.58 12.63
CA GLU A 35 -22.88 -8.91 13.03
C GLU A 35 -22.15 -8.94 14.38
N GLY A 36 -21.79 -7.77 14.91
CA GLY A 36 -21.11 -7.63 16.19
C GLY A 36 -19.76 -8.34 16.23
N ILE A 37 -19.49 -9.05 17.32
CA ILE A 37 -18.21 -9.75 17.55
C ILE A 37 -17.99 -10.89 16.53
N LYS A 38 -19.05 -11.43 15.91
CA LYS A 38 -18.93 -12.52 14.91
C LYS A 38 -18.14 -12.08 13.68
N TYR A 39 -18.27 -10.82 13.26
CA TYR A 39 -17.50 -10.28 12.14
C TYR A 39 -15.98 -10.41 12.35
N PHE A 40 -15.49 -10.19 13.57
CA PHE A 40 -14.07 -10.31 13.89
C PHE A 40 -13.54 -11.74 13.72
N ILE A 41 -14.39 -12.75 13.90
CA ILE A 41 -14.05 -14.17 13.67
C ILE A 41 -14.01 -14.48 12.16
N GLU A 42 -14.73 -13.71 11.34
CA GLU A 42 -14.72 -13.86 9.89
C GLU A 42 -13.57 -13.13 9.19
N ILE A 43 -12.95 -12.12 9.81
CA ILE A 43 -11.79 -11.42 9.25
C ILE A 43 -10.66 -12.40 8.85
N PRO A 44 -10.22 -13.36 9.70
CA PRO A 44 -9.23 -14.36 9.30
C PRO A 44 -9.67 -15.23 8.11
N ARG A 45 -10.98 -15.55 7.99
CA ARG A 45 -11.50 -16.31 6.83
C ARG A 45 -11.53 -15.47 5.57
N ALA A 46 -11.81 -14.16 5.67
CA ALA A 46 -11.72 -13.23 4.55
C ALA A 46 -10.29 -13.10 4.02
N PHE A 47 -9.25 -13.35 4.84
CA PHE A 47 -7.86 -13.46 4.38
C PHE A 47 -7.54 -14.77 3.62
N VAL A 48 -8.37 -15.81 3.75
CA VAL A 48 -8.19 -17.06 2.98
C VAL A 48 -8.63 -16.86 1.53
N ASN A 49 -9.73 -16.15 1.30
CA ASN A 49 -10.23 -15.75 -0.04
C ASN A 49 -9.95 -14.26 -0.32
N TRP A 50 -8.75 -13.79 0.07
CA TRP A 50 -8.43 -12.37 0.12
C TRP A 50 -8.50 -11.66 -1.24
N TYR A 51 -8.33 -12.40 -2.34
CA TYR A 51 -8.32 -11.85 -3.69
C TYR A 51 -9.72 -11.50 -4.23
N ASP A 52 -10.77 -12.11 -3.67
CA ASP A 52 -12.18 -11.85 -4.05
C ASP A 52 -12.85 -10.80 -3.16
N ASN A 53 -12.18 -10.35 -2.09
CA ASN A 53 -12.77 -9.43 -1.13
C ASN A 53 -12.12 -8.04 -1.19
N PRO A 54 -12.84 -6.98 -1.62
CA PRO A 54 -12.37 -5.60 -1.62
C PRO A 54 -11.86 -5.12 -0.25
N THR A 55 -12.39 -5.66 0.85
CA THR A 55 -11.95 -5.35 2.21
C THR A 55 -10.55 -5.91 2.49
N ALA A 56 -10.22 -7.11 1.97
CA ALA A 56 -8.90 -7.69 2.14
C ALA A 56 -7.85 -6.95 1.30
N PHE A 57 -8.22 -6.45 0.11
CA PHE A 57 -7.38 -5.52 -0.65
C PHE A 57 -7.03 -4.26 0.15
N PHE A 58 -8.02 -3.65 0.82
CA PHE A 58 -7.80 -2.50 1.70
C PHE A 58 -6.79 -2.78 2.83
N PHE A 59 -6.92 -3.93 3.51
CA PHE A 59 -5.96 -4.31 4.55
C PHE A 59 -4.56 -4.59 3.99
N THR A 60 -4.44 -5.23 2.83
CA THR A 60 -3.15 -5.45 2.16
C THR A 60 -2.47 -4.11 1.83
N TYR A 61 -3.24 -3.14 1.31
CA TYR A 61 -2.74 -1.78 1.10
C TYR A 61 -2.27 -1.13 2.40
N LEU A 62 -3.07 -1.17 3.48
CA LEU A 62 -2.70 -0.58 4.77
C LEU A 62 -1.42 -1.19 5.34
N ILE A 63 -1.28 -2.52 5.28
CA ILE A 63 -0.07 -3.22 5.73
C ILE A 63 1.13 -2.78 4.89
N GLY A 64 1.00 -2.77 3.57
CA GLY A 64 2.04 -2.30 2.66
C GLY A 64 2.46 -0.86 2.95
N TYR A 65 1.48 0.04 3.11
CA TYR A 65 1.70 1.46 3.41
C TYR A 65 2.34 1.67 4.78
N GLY A 66 1.97 0.89 5.79
CA GLY A 66 2.67 0.87 7.07
C GLY A 66 4.14 0.47 6.89
N ILE A 67 4.40 -0.63 6.18
CA ILE A 67 5.76 -1.16 5.97
C ILE A 67 6.68 -0.16 5.26
N ILE A 68 6.14 0.71 4.40
CA ILE A 68 6.89 1.75 3.68
C ILE A 68 7.73 2.63 4.63
N PHE A 69 7.25 2.92 5.84
CA PHE A 69 7.98 3.78 6.79
C PHE A 69 9.26 3.12 7.33
N TRP A 70 9.29 1.79 7.43
CA TRP A 70 10.49 1.04 7.79
C TRP A 70 11.34 0.69 6.56
N ASN A 71 10.71 0.26 5.48
CA ASN A 71 11.38 -0.11 4.24
C ASN A 71 10.51 0.24 3.02
N PRO A 72 10.81 1.36 2.32
CA PRO A 72 10.01 1.83 1.19
C PRO A 72 9.85 0.79 0.09
N LEU A 73 10.92 0.04 -0.23
CA LEU A 73 10.89 -0.95 -1.31
C LEU A 73 10.02 -2.16 -0.96
N LYS A 74 10.15 -2.69 0.27
CA LYS A 74 9.34 -3.84 0.70
C LYS A 74 7.87 -3.47 0.81
N GLY A 75 7.56 -2.31 1.39
CA GLY A 75 6.18 -1.84 1.51
C GLY A 75 5.53 -1.62 0.14
N SER A 76 6.23 -0.95 -0.78
CA SER A 76 5.76 -0.79 -2.16
C SER A 76 5.58 -2.13 -2.89
N ALA A 77 6.47 -3.10 -2.69
CA ALA A 77 6.32 -4.42 -3.31
C ALA A 77 5.03 -5.13 -2.85
N ILE A 78 4.69 -5.03 -1.55
CA ILE A 78 3.45 -5.60 -1.02
C ILE A 78 2.22 -4.95 -1.67
N ILE A 79 2.22 -3.62 -1.79
CA ILE A 79 1.12 -2.89 -2.45
C ILE A 79 0.98 -3.33 -3.91
N ILE A 80 2.08 -3.38 -4.67
CA ILE A 80 2.05 -3.77 -6.09
C ILE A 80 1.57 -5.22 -6.27
N ILE A 81 2.03 -6.14 -5.43
CA ILE A 81 1.57 -7.54 -5.49
C ILE A 81 0.06 -7.59 -5.17
N GLY A 82 -0.39 -6.83 -4.18
CA GLY A 82 -1.82 -6.68 -3.86
C GLY A 82 -2.62 -6.14 -5.04
N ASP A 83 -2.14 -5.08 -5.69
CA ASP A 83 -2.76 -4.46 -6.87
C ASP A 83 -2.86 -5.44 -8.04
N ILE A 84 -1.78 -6.16 -8.37
CA ILE A 84 -1.75 -7.14 -9.46
C ILE A 84 -2.75 -8.27 -9.20
N LEU A 85 -2.74 -8.83 -7.99
CA LEU A 85 -3.62 -9.94 -7.66
C LEU A 85 -5.08 -9.49 -7.64
N PHE A 86 -5.38 -8.35 -7.00
CA PHE A 86 -6.73 -7.80 -7.02
C PHE A 86 -7.22 -7.51 -8.45
N PHE A 87 -6.34 -7.01 -9.33
CA PHE A 87 -6.64 -6.81 -10.74
C PHE A 87 -6.97 -8.11 -11.46
N VAL A 88 -6.14 -9.14 -11.33
CA VAL A 88 -6.32 -10.42 -12.03
C VAL A 88 -7.67 -11.05 -11.70
N PHE A 89 -8.05 -11.05 -10.42
CA PHE A 89 -9.29 -11.68 -9.95
C PHE A 89 -10.54 -10.80 -10.15
N ASN A 90 -10.40 -9.47 -10.26
CA ASN A 90 -11.54 -8.53 -10.37
C ASN A 90 -11.51 -7.67 -11.65
N SER A 91 -10.80 -8.11 -12.69
CA SER A 91 -10.60 -7.37 -13.95
C SER A 91 -11.89 -7.02 -14.70
N GLN A 92 -12.96 -7.79 -14.48
CA GLN A 92 -14.27 -7.54 -15.08
C GLN A 92 -15.04 -6.41 -14.40
N ASN A 93 -14.67 -6.02 -13.17
CA ASN A 93 -15.30 -4.93 -12.45
C ASN A 93 -14.52 -3.63 -12.69
N MET A 94 -15.06 -2.74 -13.53
CA MET A 94 -14.40 -1.45 -13.81
C MET A 94 -14.18 -0.59 -12.56
N GLY A 95 -14.98 -0.77 -11.50
CA GLY A 95 -14.80 -0.08 -10.22
C GLY A 95 -13.48 -0.42 -9.53
N THR A 96 -12.88 -1.57 -9.84
CA THR A 96 -11.59 -2.02 -9.31
C THR A 96 -10.44 -1.05 -9.65
N PHE A 97 -10.46 -0.46 -10.86
CA PHE A 97 -9.42 0.46 -11.30
C PHE A 97 -9.35 1.76 -10.49
N ILE A 98 -10.48 2.20 -9.94
CA ILE A 98 -10.56 3.42 -9.11
C ILE A 98 -9.71 3.27 -7.85
N PHE A 99 -9.53 2.04 -7.36
CA PHE A 99 -8.70 1.76 -6.20
C PHE A 99 -7.26 1.43 -6.57
N ILE A 100 -7.04 0.63 -7.63
CA ILE A 100 -5.71 0.18 -8.05
C ILE A 100 -4.83 1.34 -8.55
N ILE A 101 -5.36 2.25 -9.35
CA ILE A 101 -4.54 3.31 -9.95
C ILE A 101 -3.92 4.21 -8.86
N PRO A 102 -4.68 4.70 -7.86
CA PRO A 102 -4.10 5.47 -6.77
C PRO A 102 -3.13 4.68 -5.89
N THR A 103 -3.44 3.43 -5.52
CA THR A 103 -2.57 2.61 -4.66
C THR A 103 -1.25 2.27 -5.35
N PHE A 104 -1.31 1.96 -6.64
CA PHE A 104 -0.12 1.74 -7.47
C PHE A 104 0.75 2.98 -7.53
N LEU A 105 0.14 4.17 -7.70
CA LEU A 105 0.89 5.42 -7.74
C LEU A 105 1.58 5.72 -6.39
N VAL A 106 0.94 5.41 -5.26
CA VAL A 106 1.60 5.46 -3.94
C VAL A 106 2.84 4.56 -3.93
N ALA A 107 2.68 3.29 -4.32
CA ALA A 107 3.79 2.34 -4.33
C ALA A 107 4.95 2.81 -5.24
N PHE A 108 4.62 3.30 -6.43
CA PHE A 108 5.59 3.81 -7.40
C PHE A 108 6.39 4.99 -6.86
N LEU A 109 5.72 5.99 -6.26
CA LEU A 109 6.39 7.15 -5.67
C LEU A 109 7.37 6.74 -4.56
N TYR A 110 7.00 5.77 -3.73
CA TYR A 110 7.88 5.25 -2.67
C TYR A 110 9.01 4.36 -3.18
N ILE A 111 8.85 3.68 -4.33
CA ILE A 111 9.97 3.03 -5.03
C ILE A 111 10.96 4.09 -5.51
N LEU A 112 10.49 5.13 -6.20
CA LEU A 112 11.36 6.23 -6.64
C LEU A 112 12.12 6.84 -5.47
N TYR A 113 11.43 7.12 -4.37
CA TYR A 113 12.06 7.60 -3.14
C TYR A 113 13.11 6.62 -2.60
N GLY A 114 12.76 5.33 -2.49
CA GLY A 114 13.64 4.28 -1.98
C GLY A 114 14.91 4.09 -2.83
N VAL A 115 14.76 4.09 -4.16
CA VAL A 115 15.88 4.00 -5.12
C VAL A 115 16.79 5.21 -5.00
N ILE A 116 16.25 6.43 -4.98
CA ILE A 116 17.06 7.65 -4.85
C ILE A 116 17.77 7.69 -3.47
N LYS A 117 17.08 7.24 -2.41
CA LYS A 117 17.66 7.10 -1.06
C LYS A 117 18.87 6.16 -1.07
N ASN A 118 18.72 4.96 -1.63
CA ASN A 118 19.74 3.91 -1.66
C ASN A 118 20.91 4.25 -2.62
N ASN A 119 20.64 4.77 -3.81
CA ASN A 119 21.69 5.11 -4.79
C ASN A 119 22.56 6.28 -4.30
N GLY A 120 22.00 7.24 -3.58
CA GLY A 120 22.81 8.30 -2.96
C GLY A 120 23.65 7.84 -1.75
N LEU A 121 23.34 6.69 -1.14
CA LEU A 121 24.19 6.04 -0.13
C LEU A 121 25.37 5.31 -0.78
N ASN A 122 25.16 4.66 -1.93
CA ASN A 122 26.23 3.97 -2.67
C ASN A 122 27.28 4.94 -3.23
N ILE A 123 26.86 6.09 -3.77
CA ILE A 123 27.81 7.11 -4.27
C ILE A 123 28.67 7.66 -3.12
N ARG A 124 28.09 7.92 -1.93
CA ARG A 124 28.88 8.37 -0.77
C ARG A 124 29.89 7.32 -0.28
N ARG A 125 29.54 6.03 -0.32
CA ARG A 125 30.48 4.94 0.03
C ARG A 125 31.64 4.83 -0.94
N LEU A 126 31.39 5.03 -2.24
CA LEU A 126 32.43 5.01 -3.28
C LEU A 126 33.43 6.17 -3.18
N ILE A 127 33.02 7.32 -2.64
CA ILE A 127 33.90 8.51 -2.51
C ILE A 127 34.73 8.46 -1.20
N TRP A 128 34.30 7.68 -0.21
CA TRP A 128 34.91 7.62 1.13
C TRP A 128 35.64 6.30 1.43
N THR A 129 35.98 5.50 0.42
CA THR A 129 36.98 4.44 0.63
C THR A 129 38.35 5.11 0.79
N PRO A 130 38.99 5.06 1.96
CA PRO A 130 40.35 5.56 2.09
C PRO A 130 41.25 4.79 1.10
N PRO A 131 42.16 5.46 0.39
CA PRO A 131 43.18 4.76 -0.38
C PRO A 131 43.98 3.86 0.58
N ASN A 132 44.11 2.58 0.22
CA ASN A 132 44.98 1.62 0.91
C ASN A 132 46.43 2.10 0.91
#